data_AF-A0A2G1X3J3-F1
#
_entry.id   AF-A0A2G1X3J3-F1
#
_cell.length_a   1.000
_cell.length_b   1.000
_cell.length_c   1.000
_cell.angle_alpha   90.00
_cell.angle_beta   90.00
_cell.angle_gamma   90.00
#
_symmetry.space_group_name_H-M   'P 1'
#
loop_
_entity.id
_entity.type
_entity.pdbx_description
1 polymer ?
#
loop_
_entity_poly.entity_id
_entity_poly.type
_entity_poly.pdbx_seq_one_letter_code
_entity_poly.pdbx_strand_id
1 'polypeptide(L)'
;AVAAAGYVLAGRSLRQRISLIPYVTVVYGVCVVVLLAFVLAAGHPLTGYPAREWLLFAGLAVGPGLLGHTVLNWALAHLESSVVSVSLLGEPVGATLLAFALLSETPTAVTIAGGCVVLVGIYVTATAART
;
A
#
# COMPACT_ATOMS: atom_id res chain seq x y z
N ALA A 1 12.20 -1.51 4.86
CA ALA A 1 13.06 -1.44 3.66
C ALA A 1 13.44 -2.83 3.13
N VAL A 2 14.14 -3.68 3.90
CA VAL A 2 14.63 -5.00 3.43
C VAL A 2 13.51 -5.97 3.06
N ALA A 3 12.45 -6.06 3.88
CA ALA A 3 11.30 -6.93 3.58
C ALA A 3 10.55 -6.52 2.30
N ALA A 4 10.40 -5.21 2.07
CA ALA A 4 9.80 -4.69 0.84
C ALA A 4 10.67 -4.99 -0.39
N ALA A 5 11.99 -4.87 -0.26
CA ALA A 5 12.92 -5.23 -1.33
C ALA A 5 12.85 -6.73 -1.69
N GLY A 6 12.76 -7.61 -0.67
CA GLY A 6 12.58 -9.05 -0.86
C GLY A 6 11.26 -9.41 -1.55
N TYR A 7 10.16 -8.78 -1.13
CA TYR A 7 8.85 -8.95 -1.77
C TYR A 7 8.86 -8.50 -3.23
N VAL A 8 9.49 -7.36 -3.53
CA VAL A 8 9.57 -6.82 -4.90
C VAL A 8 10.45 -7.70 -5.80
N LEU A 9 11.58 -8.22 -5.31
CA LEU A 9 12.44 -9.14 -6.07
C LEU A 9 11.72 -10.48 -6.35
N ALA A 10 11.12 -11.08 -5.32
CA ALA A 10 10.39 -12.33 -5.46
C ALA A 10 9.14 -12.16 -6.34
N GLY A 11 8.42 -11.05 -6.17
CA GLY A 11 7.26 -10.68 -6.96
C GLY A 11 7.60 -10.47 -8.43
N ARG A 12 8.67 -9.72 -8.77
CA ARG A 12 9.08 -9.48 -10.17
C ARG A 12 9.37 -10.77 -10.94
N SER A 13 10.05 -11.73 -10.31
CA SER A 13 10.40 -13.02 -10.93
C SER A 13 9.19 -13.94 -11.16
N LEU A 14 8.18 -13.87 -10.28
CA LEU A 14 6.96 -14.67 -10.38
C LEU A 14 5.89 -14.03 -11.29
N ARG A 15 5.78 -12.70 -11.30
CA ARG A 15 4.74 -11.96 -12.04
C ARG A 15 4.93 -12.01 -13.56
N GLN A 16 6.13 -12.33 -14.04
CA GLN A 16 6.38 -12.54 -15.48
C GLN A 16 5.74 -13.83 -16.03
N ARG A 17 5.26 -14.74 -15.16
CA ARG A 17 4.76 -16.08 -15.57
C ARG A 17 3.36 -16.42 -15.08
N ILE A 18 2.75 -15.59 -14.23
CA ILE A 18 1.46 -15.89 -13.58
C ILE A 18 0.53 -14.67 -13.64
N SER A 19 -0.75 -14.92 -13.90
CA SER A 19 -1.79 -13.88 -13.90
C SER A 19 -2.00 -13.28 -12.49
N LEU A 20 -2.51 -12.05 -12.46
CA LEU A 20 -2.56 -11.21 -11.27
C LEU A 20 -3.42 -11.82 -10.13
N ILE A 21 -4.50 -12.51 -10.49
CA ILE A 21 -5.48 -13.07 -9.55
C ILE A 21 -4.88 -14.23 -8.72
N PRO A 22 -4.30 -15.30 -9.32
CA PRO A 22 -3.68 -16.39 -8.55
C PRO A 22 -2.59 -15.91 -7.59
N TYR A 23 -1.78 -14.93 -8.02
CA TYR A 23 -0.69 -14.40 -7.20
C TYR A 23 -1.21 -13.73 -5.93
N VAL A 24 -2.21 -12.85 -6.06
CA VAL A 24 -2.79 -12.12 -4.93
C VAL A 24 -3.49 -13.08 -3.96
N THR A 25 -4.19 -14.10 -4.46
CA THR A 25 -4.84 -15.12 -3.63
C THR A 25 -3.84 -15.90 -2.77
N VAL A 26 -2.71 -16.32 -3.32
CA VAL A 26 -1.67 -17.05 -2.57
C VAL A 26 -1.03 -16.16 -1.52
N VAL A 27 -0.67 -14.92 -1.89
CA VAL A 27 -0.05 -13.97 -0.95
C VAL A 27 -0.98 -13.65 0.21
N TYR A 28 -2.26 -13.35 -0.06
CA TYR A 28 -3.24 -13.12 0.99
C TYR A 28 -3.52 -14.37 1.82
N GLY A 29 -3.57 -15.55 1.21
CA GLY A 29 -3.71 -16.81 1.93
C GLY A 29 -2.57 -17.05 2.92
N VAL A 30 -1.33 -16.86 2.49
CA VAL A 30 -0.15 -16.97 3.37
C VAL A 30 -0.21 -15.91 4.48
N CYS A 31 -0.61 -14.68 4.16
CA CYS A 31 -0.74 -13.61 5.14
C CYS A 31 -1.77 -13.95 6.23
N VAL A 32 -2.93 -14.49 5.84
CA VAL A 32 -3.97 -14.96 6.77
C VAL A 32 -3.41 -16.06 7.67
N VAL A 33 -2.76 -17.08 7.12
CA VAL A 33 -2.22 -18.21 7.92
C VAL A 33 -1.18 -17.72 8.93
N VAL A 34 -0.26 -16.86 8.52
CA VAL A 34 0.79 -16.33 9.39
C VAL A 34 0.21 -15.44 10.49
N LEU A 35 -0.70 -14.53 10.15
CA LEU A 35 -1.34 -13.66 11.14
C LEU A 35 -2.22 -14.46 12.11
N LEU A 36 -2.95 -15.47 11.62
CA LEU A 36 -3.75 -16.35 12.46
C LEU A 36 -2.87 -17.11 13.46
N ALA A 37 -1.76 -17.70 12.99
CA ALA A 37 -0.80 -18.39 13.84
C ALA A 37 -0.23 -17.45 14.91
N PHE A 38 0.07 -16.20 14.56
CA PHE A 38 0.56 -15.20 15.51
C PHE A 38 -0.48 -14.83 16.56
N VAL A 39 -1.73 -14.56 16.16
CA VAL A 39 -2.83 -14.24 17.09
C VAL A 39 -3.09 -15.38 18.07
N LEU A 40 -3.09 -16.62 17.57
CA LEU A 40 -3.24 -17.83 18.39
C LEU A 40 -2.06 -18.00 19.36
N ALA A 41 -0.81 -17.81 18.89
CA ALA A 41 0.39 -17.89 19.73
C ALA A 41 0.45 -16.79 20.81
N ALA A 42 -0.06 -15.60 20.51
CA ALA A 42 -0.16 -14.48 21.45
C ALA A 42 -1.36 -14.59 22.41
N GLY A 43 -2.26 -15.56 22.21
CA GLY A 43 -3.44 -15.76 23.05
C GLY A 43 -4.50 -14.66 22.95
N HIS A 44 -4.48 -13.87 21.86
CA HIS A 44 -5.47 -12.81 21.67
C HIS A 44 -6.82 -13.40 21.24
N PRO A 45 -7.94 -12.85 21.75
CA PRO A 45 -9.27 -13.28 21.32
C PRO A 45 -9.49 -12.98 19.84
N LEU A 46 -9.93 -13.97 19.08
CA LEU A 46 -10.30 -13.84 17.66
C LEU A 46 -11.68 -13.19 17.47
N THR A 47 -12.51 -13.24 18.51
CA THR A 47 -13.90 -12.77 18.51
C THR A 47 -14.20 -12.07 19.84
N GLY A 48 -15.25 -11.26 19.91
CA GLY A 48 -15.60 -10.48 21.11
C GLY A 48 -15.23 -9.00 21.05
N TYR A 49 -14.67 -8.53 19.94
CA TYR A 49 -14.48 -7.10 19.67
C TYR A 49 -15.84 -6.39 19.51
N PRO A 50 -16.04 -5.19 20.10
CA PRO A 50 -17.23 -4.38 19.89
C PRO A 50 -17.51 -4.12 18.40
N ALA A 51 -18.79 -3.94 18.04
CA ALA A 51 -19.24 -3.78 16.66
C ALA A 51 -18.52 -2.63 15.90
N ARG A 52 -18.09 -1.59 16.63
CA ARG A 52 -17.30 -0.49 16.08
C ARG A 52 -15.95 -0.94 15.52
N GLU A 53 -15.26 -1.87 16.16
CA GLU A 53 -13.95 -2.37 15.72
C GLU A 53 -14.08 -3.26 14.48
N TRP A 54 -15.14 -4.07 14.43
CA TRP A 54 -15.50 -4.80 13.21
C TRP A 54 -15.76 -3.88 12.02
N LEU A 55 -16.46 -2.75 12.24
CA LEU A 55 -16.65 -1.74 11.20
C LEU A 55 -15.35 -1.10 10.75
N LEU A 56 -14.40 -0.86 11.68
CA LEU A 56 -13.07 -0.33 11.34
C LEU A 56 -12.25 -1.35 10.55
N PHE A 57 -12.25 -2.63 10.94
CA PHE A 57 -11.57 -3.70 10.18
C PHE A 57 -12.16 -3.85 8.78
N ALA A 58 -13.48 -3.81 8.65
CA ALA A 58 -14.15 -3.81 7.35
C ALA A 58 -13.76 -2.57 6.52
N GLY A 59 -13.74 -1.39 7.13
CA GLY A 59 -13.31 -0.15 6.49
C GLY A 59 -11.86 -0.19 5.99
N LEU A 60 -10.94 -0.74 6.78
CA LEU A 60 -9.54 -0.98 6.39
C LEU A 60 -9.41 -1.99 5.25
N ALA A 61 -10.17 -3.08 5.31
CA ALA A 61 -10.14 -4.11 4.28
C ALA A 61 -10.69 -3.59 2.93
N VAL A 62 -11.77 -2.82 2.96
CA VAL A 62 -12.40 -2.29 1.73
C VAL A 62 -11.66 -1.05 1.21
N GLY A 63 -11.29 -0.12 2.09
CA GLY A 63 -10.66 1.15 1.74
C GLY A 63 -9.23 0.98 1.21
N PRO A 64 -8.20 1.07 2.06
CA PRO A 64 -6.82 0.93 1.60
C PRO A 64 -6.52 -0.46 1.03
N GLY A 65 -7.18 -1.52 1.55
CA GLY A 65 -7.03 -2.87 1.01
C GLY A 65 -7.55 -2.99 -0.43
N LEU A 66 -8.85 -3.18 -0.61
CA LEU A 66 -9.42 -3.43 -1.93
C LEU A 66 -9.33 -2.23 -2.87
N LEU A 67 -9.76 -1.04 -2.47
CA LEU A 67 -9.76 0.12 -3.37
C LEU A 67 -8.33 0.56 -3.72
N GLY A 68 -7.43 0.57 -2.74
CA GLY A 68 -6.01 0.91 -2.97
C GLY A 68 -5.35 -0.02 -4.00
N HIS A 69 -5.50 -1.33 -3.82
CA HIS A 69 -4.96 -2.31 -4.77
C HIS A 69 -5.65 -2.25 -6.15
N THR A 70 -6.95 -1.96 -6.20
CA THR A 70 -7.69 -1.84 -7.46
C THR A 70 -7.25 -0.63 -8.27
N VAL A 71 -7.07 0.52 -7.62
CA VAL A 71 -6.56 1.75 -8.26
C VAL A 71 -5.14 1.54 -8.77
N LEU A 72 -4.26 0.89 -7.99
CA LEU A 72 -2.90 0.57 -8.42
C LEU A 72 -2.88 -0.38 -9.63
N ASN A 73 -3.72 -1.42 -9.63
CA ASN A 73 -3.83 -2.34 -10.75
C ASN A 73 -4.41 -1.66 -12.00
N TRP A 74 -5.37 -0.76 -11.83
CA TRP A 74 -5.91 0.05 -12.93
C TRP A 74 -4.85 1.00 -13.49
N ALA A 75 -4.08 1.68 -12.64
CA ALA A 75 -3.00 2.57 -13.05
C ALA A 75 -1.91 1.82 -13.83
N LEU A 76 -1.51 0.62 -13.38
CA LEU A 76 -0.56 -0.23 -14.11
C LEU A 76 -1.06 -0.68 -15.49
N ALA A 77 -2.37 -0.74 -15.70
CA ALA A 77 -2.95 -1.14 -16.98
C ALA A 77 -3.04 0.03 -17.99
N HIS A 78 -2.99 1.29 -17.52
CA HIS A 78 -3.23 2.47 -18.37
C HIS A 78 -2.06 3.47 -18.39
N LEU A 79 -1.08 3.33 -17.51
CA LEU A 79 0.08 4.23 -17.39
C LEU A 79 1.39 3.43 -17.45
N GLU A 80 2.45 4.08 -17.92
CA GLU A 80 3.78 3.47 -17.92
C GLU A 80 4.23 3.09 -16.50
N SER A 81 4.88 1.94 -16.38
CA SER A 81 5.33 1.37 -15.09
C SER A 81 6.27 2.30 -14.31
N SER A 82 7.02 3.17 -15.01
CA SER A 82 7.85 4.23 -14.43
C SER A 82 7.01 5.27 -13.68
N VAL A 83 5.93 5.75 -14.30
CA VAL A 83 5.01 6.75 -13.74
C VAL A 83 4.23 6.16 -12.56
N VAL A 84 3.83 4.90 -12.63
CA VAL A 84 3.13 4.23 -11.53
C VAL A 84 4.04 4.01 -10.33
N SER A 85 5.27 3.51 -10.55
CA SER A 85 6.26 3.30 -9.47
C SER A 85 6.62 4.59 -8.75
N VAL A 86 6.69 5.68 -9.50
CA VAL A 86 6.98 6.99 -8.93
C VAL A 86 5.75 7.60 -8.24
N SER A 87 4.54 7.37 -8.74
CA SER A 87 3.30 7.78 -8.06
C SER A 87 3.07 7.06 -6.73
N LEU A 88 3.57 5.84 -6.57
CA LEU A 88 3.60 5.12 -5.29
C LEU A 88 4.41 5.87 -4.21
N LEU A 89 5.45 6.63 -4.58
CA LEU A 89 6.13 7.52 -3.63
C LEU A 89 5.21 8.64 -3.12
N GLY A 90 4.11 8.93 -3.80
CA GLY A 90 3.08 9.86 -3.35
C GLY A 90 2.22 9.34 -2.19
N GLU A 91 2.18 8.03 -1.92
CA GLU A 91 1.44 7.46 -0.78
C GLU A 91 1.81 8.09 0.57
N PRO A 92 3.10 8.21 0.97
CA PRO A 92 3.46 8.88 2.21
C PRO A 92 3.07 10.38 2.24
N VAL A 93 3.03 11.05 1.09
CA VAL A 93 2.57 12.45 1.00
C VAL A 93 1.06 12.52 1.25
N GLY A 94 0.28 11.67 0.59
CA GLY A 94 -1.16 11.54 0.81
C GLY A 94 -1.51 11.13 2.23
N ALA A 95 -0.76 10.18 2.80
CA ALA A 95 -0.90 9.74 4.19
C ALA A 95 -0.63 10.89 5.17
N THR A 96 0.38 11.73 4.91
CA THR A 96 0.68 12.91 5.74
C THR A 96 -0.45 13.93 5.68
N LEU A 97 -1.02 14.18 4.49
CA LEU A 97 -2.17 15.09 4.34
C LEU A 97 -3.41 14.56 5.06
N LEU A 98 -3.69 13.26 4.95
CA LEU A 98 -4.79 12.62 5.65
C LEU A 98 -4.58 12.61 7.18
N ALA A 99 -3.35 12.37 7.66
CA ALA A 99 -3.02 12.46 9.08
C ALA A 99 -3.24 13.89 9.63
N PHE A 100 -2.83 14.90 8.86
CA PHE A 100 -3.11 16.29 9.20
C PHE A 100 -4.61 16.59 9.25
N ALA A 101 -5.37 16.16 8.24
CA ALA A 101 -6.79 16.47 8.12
C ALA A 101 -7.70 15.67 9.10
N LEU A 102 -7.41 14.39 9.32
CA LEU A 102 -8.26 13.48 10.09
C LEU A 102 -7.78 13.29 11.54
N LEU A 103 -6.47 13.30 11.77
CA LEU A 103 -5.87 13.07 13.09
C LEU A 103 -5.36 14.37 13.73
N SER A 104 -5.44 15.51 13.02
CA SER A 104 -4.89 16.81 13.48
C SER A 104 -3.39 16.75 13.80
N GLU A 105 -2.65 15.81 13.20
CA GLU A 105 -1.21 15.69 13.37
C GLU A 105 -0.49 16.72 12.49
N THR A 106 0.16 17.70 13.11
CA THR A 106 0.90 18.74 12.37
C THR A 106 2.17 18.15 11.75
N PRO A 107 2.31 18.18 10.41
CA PRO A 107 3.51 17.67 9.75
C PRO A 107 4.73 18.51 10.12
N THR A 108 5.84 17.84 10.41
CA THR A 108 7.10 18.53 10.72
C THR A 108 7.70 19.19 9.47
N ALA A 109 8.57 20.18 9.66
CA ALA A 109 9.27 20.84 8.56
C ALA A 109 10.06 19.83 7.69
N VAL A 110 10.60 18.77 8.29
CA VAL A 110 11.31 17.69 7.57
C VAL A 110 10.33 16.88 6.71
N THR A 111 9.14 16.57 7.22
CA THR A 111 8.09 15.86 6.47
C THR A 111 7.64 16.68 5.26
N ILE A 112 7.47 17.99 5.44
CA ILE A 112 7.07 18.90 4.35
C ILE A 112 8.18 18.96 3.29
N ALA A 113 9.44 19.13 3.70
CA ALA A 113 10.58 19.15 2.79
C ALA A 113 10.71 17.84 2.00
N GLY A 114 10.58 16.69 2.67
CA GLY A 114 10.57 15.37 2.03
C GLY A 114 9.41 15.21 1.05
N GLY A 115 8.21 15.68 1.41
CA GLY A 115 7.05 15.68 0.53
C GLY A 115 7.26 16.50 -0.75
N CYS A 116 7.87 17.69 -0.64
CA CYS A 116 8.22 18.50 -1.81
C CYS A 116 9.20 17.78 -2.74
N VAL A 117 10.25 17.15 -2.19
CA VAL A 117 11.23 16.40 -2.99
C VAL A 117 10.57 15.24 -3.74
N VAL A 118 9.67 14.50 -3.07
CA VAL A 118 8.89 13.42 -3.68
C VAL A 118 8.02 13.94 -4.83
N LEU A 119 7.26 15.02 -4.61
CA LEU A 119 6.38 15.60 -5.63
C LEU A 119 7.16 16.09 -6.85
N VAL A 120 8.33 16.69 -6.64
CA VAL A 120 9.23 17.12 -7.74
C VAL A 120 9.73 15.90 -8.52
N GLY A 121 10.17 14.84 -7.84
CA GLY A 121 10.59 13.59 -8.50
C GLY A 121 9.48 12.95 -9.33
N ILE A 122 8.24 13.00 -8.83
CA ILE A 122 7.04 12.57 -9.56
C ILE A 122 6.83 13.39 -10.82
N TYR A 123 6.85 14.71 -10.68
CA TYR A 123 6.64 15.61 -11.81
C TYR A 123 7.67 15.39 -12.93
N VAL A 124 8.96 15.38 -12.59
CA VAL A 124 10.06 15.22 -13.57
C VAL A 124 9.93 13.90 -14.32
N THR A 125 9.68 12.80 -13.61
CA THR A 125 9.56 11.48 -14.23
C THR A 125 8.32 11.38 -15.12
N ALA A 126 7.19 11.94 -14.67
CA ALA A 126 5.95 11.95 -15.44
C ALA A 126 6.06 12.81 -16.72
N THR A 127 6.83 13.90 -16.69
CA THR A 127 7.09 14.73 -17.88
C THR A 127 8.08 14.08 -18.85
N ALA A 128 9.11 13.37 -18.34
CA ALA A 128 10.09 12.67 -19.17
C ALA A 128 9.50 11.46 -19.90
N ALA A 129 8.48 10.82 -19.34
CA ALA A 129 7.74 9.72 -19.98
C ALA A 129 6.84 10.17 -21.15
N ARG A 130 6.58 11.48 -21.31
CA ARG A 130 5.73 12.03 -22.39
C ARG A 130 6.50 12.50 -23.62
N THR A 131 7.82 12.58 -23.54
CA THR A 131 8.74 12.95 -24.64
C THR A 131 9.35 11.72 -25.27
#